data_AF-A0A6B3GCJ5-F1
#
_entry.id   AF-A0A6B3GCJ5-F1
#
_cell.length_a   1.000
_cell.length_b   1.000
_cell.length_c   1.000
_cell.angle_alpha   90.00
_cell.angle_beta   90.00
_cell.angle_gamma   90.00
#
_symmetry.space_group_name_H-M   'P 1'
#
loop_
_entity.id
_entity.type
_entity.pdbx_description
1 polymer ?
#
loop_
_entity_poly.entity_id
_entity_poly.type
_entity_poly.pdbx_seq_one_letter_code
_entity_poly.pdbx_strand_id
1 'polypeptide(L)'
;MSTTPPPGSSAASPAEPPSAVLPPTPPVRLSALLGRADLGLGLRQVGGPPVDEGDGERLVQWVHTSEMEDPYPYLLGGELLLSAGLHLPEAAGAGARLDAYVGRIVAAGGAALGFGVA
;
A
#
# COMPACT_ATOMS: atom_id res chain seq x y z
N MET A 1 2.93 0.21 -67.09
CA MET A 1 1.85 -0.14 -66.14
C MET A 1 2.45 -0.05 -64.74
N SER A 2 2.27 1.08 -64.05
CA SER A 2 2.83 1.33 -62.71
C SER A 2 1.72 1.15 -61.69
N THR A 3 1.88 0.20 -60.77
CA THR A 3 0.89 -0.14 -59.75
C THR A 3 1.17 0.64 -58.47
N THR A 4 0.20 1.43 -58.01
CA THR A 4 0.23 2.15 -56.72
C THR A 4 -0.25 1.21 -55.60
N PRO A 5 0.43 1.14 -54.43
CA PRO A 5 -0.06 0.36 -53.30
C PRO A 5 -1.15 1.11 -52.50
N PRO A 6 -2.05 0.41 -51.79
CA PRO A 6 -3.14 1.04 -51.02
C PRO A 6 -2.64 1.65 -49.69
N PRO A 7 -3.37 2.62 -49.11
CA PRO A 7 -3.01 3.22 -47.82
C PRO A 7 -3.20 2.23 -46.66
N GLY A 8 -2.23 2.19 -45.75
CA GLY A 8 -2.29 1.40 -44.52
C GLY A 8 -3.35 1.90 -43.56
N SER A 9 -4.09 0.96 -42.96
CA SER A 9 -5.10 1.23 -41.93
C SER A 9 -4.43 1.73 -40.65
N SER A 10 -4.72 2.97 -40.25
CA SER A 10 -4.24 3.55 -38.99
C SER A 10 -5.05 2.96 -37.83
N ALA A 11 -4.45 2.04 -37.09
CA ALA A 11 -5.04 1.51 -35.86
C ALA A 11 -5.09 2.62 -34.80
N ALA A 12 -6.27 2.86 -34.25
CA ALA A 12 -6.49 3.80 -33.16
C ALA A 12 -5.59 3.45 -31.96
N SER A 13 -4.87 4.44 -31.43
CA SER A 13 -4.05 4.28 -30.23
C SER A 13 -4.94 3.96 -29.02
N PRO A 14 -4.52 3.07 -28.11
CA PRO A 14 -5.26 2.77 -26.89
C PRO A 14 -5.33 4.02 -26.00
N ALA A 15 -6.51 4.27 -25.43
CA ALA A 15 -6.76 5.39 -24.52
C ALA A 15 -5.87 5.29 -23.27
N GLU A 16 -5.16 6.37 -22.97
CA GLU A 16 -4.32 6.51 -21.78
C GLU A 16 -5.19 6.43 -20.51
N PRO A 17 -4.81 5.65 -19.49
CA PRO A 17 -5.55 5.60 -18.23
C PRO A 17 -5.56 6.99 -17.57
N PRO A 18 -6.64 7.37 -16.87
CA PRO A 18 -6.72 8.69 -16.24
C PRO A 18 -5.61 8.85 -15.20
N SER A 19 -4.85 9.95 -15.30
CA SER A 19 -3.84 10.35 -14.32
C SER A 19 -4.45 10.43 -12.92
N ALA A 20 -3.88 9.68 -11.97
CA ALA A 20 -4.30 9.71 -10.58
C ALA A 20 -4.15 11.14 -10.03
N VAL A 21 -5.23 11.70 -9.49
CA VAL A 21 -5.20 12.98 -8.78
C VAL A 21 -4.49 12.74 -7.46
N LEU A 22 -3.24 13.17 -7.36
CA LEU A 22 -2.51 13.08 -6.12
C LEU A 22 -3.08 14.09 -5.10
N PRO A 23 -3.12 13.73 -3.82
CA PRO A 23 -3.59 14.61 -2.76
C PRO A 23 -2.61 15.77 -2.62
N PRO A 24 -3.06 16.97 -2.24
CA PRO A 24 -2.17 18.13 -2.13
C PRO A 24 -1.16 17.99 -0.99
N THR A 25 -1.34 17.05 -0.07
CA THR A 25 -0.42 16.79 1.04
C THR A 25 0.71 15.86 0.61
N PRO A 26 1.99 16.27 0.79
CA PRO A 26 3.12 15.43 0.45
C PRO A 26 3.17 14.17 1.33
N PRO A 27 3.61 13.02 0.78
CA PRO A 27 3.86 11.82 1.56
C PRO A 27 4.82 12.04 2.72
N VAL A 28 4.64 11.29 3.80
CA VAL A 28 5.59 11.21 4.91
C VAL A 28 6.37 9.91 4.84
N ARG A 29 7.68 9.95 5.06
CA ARG A 29 8.49 8.73 5.16
C ARG A 29 8.11 7.95 6.41
N LEU A 30 7.95 6.63 6.30
CA LEU A 30 7.69 5.76 7.44
C LEU A 30 8.80 5.88 8.50
N SER A 31 10.07 5.98 8.08
CA SER A 31 11.20 6.23 8.99
C SER A 31 11.09 7.54 9.75
N ALA A 32 10.67 8.62 9.06
CA ALA A 32 10.45 9.91 9.71
C ALA A 32 9.35 9.83 10.77
N LEU A 33 8.27 9.07 10.51
CA LEU A 33 7.21 8.83 11.50
C LEU A 33 7.72 8.02 12.71
N LEU A 34 8.51 6.97 12.48
CA LEU A 34 9.10 6.16 13.55
C LEU A 34 10.14 6.93 14.38
N GLY A 35 10.84 7.89 13.77
CA GLY A 35 11.79 8.78 14.44
C GLY A 35 11.15 9.84 15.34
N ARG A 36 9.82 10.00 15.32
CA ARG A 36 9.08 11.01 16.11
C ARG A 36 8.83 10.58 17.56
N ALA A 37 9.90 10.25 18.27
CA ALA A 37 9.85 9.92 19.70
C ALA A 37 9.32 11.10 20.55
N ASP A 38 9.47 12.34 20.06
CA ASP A 38 8.92 13.56 20.67
C ASP A 38 7.40 13.55 20.80
N LEU A 39 6.69 12.77 19.98
CA LEU A 39 5.23 12.65 20.03
C LEU A 39 4.74 11.67 21.11
N GLY A 40 5.64 10.90 21.74
CA GLY A 40 5.28 9.96 22.80
C GLY A 40 4.39 8.79 22.37
N LEU A 41 4.31 8.50 21.07
CA LEU A 41 3.38 7.50 20.50
C LEU A 41 3.88 6.05 20.63
N GLY A 42 5.11 5.82 21.09
CA GLY A 42 5.66 4.46 21.28
C GLY A 42 5.74 3.61 20.01
N LEU A 43 5.76 4.24 18.82
CA LEU A 43 5.78 3.53 17.55
C LEU A 43 7.10 2.75 17.39
N ARG A 44 6.99 1.47 17.04
CA ARG A 44 8.14 0.58 16.88
C ARG A 44 7.93 -0.36 15.71
N GLN A 45 8.95 -0.49 14.87
CA GLN A 45 8.98 -1.53 13.85
C GLN A 45 9.17 -2.90 14.54
N VAL A 46 8.25 -3.83 14.27
CA VAL A 46 8.26 -5.19 14.85
C VAL A 46 8.68 -6.25 13.84
N GLY A 47 8.65 -5.94 12.54
CA GLY A 47 9.00 -6.86 11.47
C GLY A 47 9.16 -6.17 10.12
N GLY A 48 9.58 -6.96 9.12
CA GLY A 48 9.94 -6.49 7.79
C GLY A 48 11.38 -5.97 7.70
N PRO A 49 11.84 -5.60 6.49
CA PRO A 49 13.14 -4.97 6.29
C PRO A 49 13.26 -3.66 7.07
N PRO A 50 14.45 -3.29 7.58
CA PRO A 50 14.65 -2.02 8.28
C PRO A 50 14.19 -0.84 7.43
N VAL A 51 13.43 0.08 8.02
CA VAL A 51 12.88 1.25 7.28
C VAL A 51 13.94 2.23 6.78
N ASP A 52 15.14 2.19 7.36
CA ASP A 52 16.25 3.08 7.05
C ASP A 52 17.30 2.44 6.11
N GLU A 53 17.15 1.15 5.78
CA GLU A 53 18.12 0.41 4.97
C GLU A 53 17.44 -0.20 3.72
N GLY A 54 17.72 0.37 2.53
CA GLY A 54 17.32 -0.22 1.24
C GLY A 54 16.91 0.81 0.16
N ASP A 55 16.80 0.32 -1.08
CA ASP A 55 16.58 1.11 -2.31
C ASP A 55 15.18 1.75 -2.46
N GLY A 56 14.30 1.65 -1.46
CA GLY A 56 12.91 2.11 -1.58
C GLY A 56 12.35 2.68 -0.29
N GLU A 57 12.35 4.02 -0.19
CA GLU A 57 11.66 4.74 0.88
C GLU A 57 10.18 4.34 0.93
N ARG A 58 9.72 3.86 2.08
CA ARG A 58 8.29 3.62 2.31
C ARG A 58 7.60 4.95 2.61
N LEU A 59 6.78 5.41 1.67
CA LEU A 59 6.00 6.62 1.79
C LEU A 59 4.59 6.31 2.28
N VAL A 60 4.20 7.00 3.35
CA VAL A 60 2.86 6.99 3.92
C VAL A 60 2.11 8.18 3.35
N GLN A 61 1.11 7.88 2.53
CA GLN A 61 0.18 8.85 1.96
C GLN A 61 -0.97 9.13 2.93
N TRP A 62 -1.45 8.08 3.61
CA TRP A 62 -2.64 8.11 4.45
C TRP A 62 -2.54 7.10 5.59
N VAL A 63 -3.37 7.29 6.61
CA VAL A 63 -3.53 6.34 7.70
C VAL A 63 -5.01 5.97 7.82
N HIS A 64 -5.32 4.67 7.90
CA HIS A 64 -6.66 4.20 8.19
C HIS A 64 -6.66 3.24 9.36
N THR A 65 -7.51 3.49 10.35
CA THR A 65 -7.89 2.49 11.34
C THR A 65 -8.95 1.59 10.73
N SER A 66 -8.70 0.29 10.65
CA SER A 66 -9.63 -0.67 10.04
C SER A 66 -9.56 -2.02 10.72
N GLU A 67 -10.75 -2.60 10.96
CA GLU A 67 -10.94 -3.99 11.39
C GLU A 67 -11.61 -4.82 10.30
N MET A 68 -11.71 -4.32 9.07
CA MET A 68 -12.34 -5.09 7.99
C MET A 68 -11.55 -6.38 7.71
N GLU A 69 -12.28 -7.49 7.57
CA GLU A 69 -11.68 -8.77 7.16
C GLU A 69 -11.06 -8.70 5.75
N ASP A 70 -11.60 -7.83 4.90
CA ASP A 70 -11.05 -7.49 3.59
C ASP A 70 -11.00 -5.97 3.36
N PRO A 71 -9.84 -5.32 3.58
CA PRO A 71 -9.70 -3.90 3.27
C PRO A 71 -9.42 -3.64 1.79
N TYR A 72 -9.05 -4.64 0.98
CA TYR A 72 -8.50 -4.48 -0.37
C TYR A 72 -9.33 -3.57 -1.30
N PRO A 73 -10.67 -3.68 -1.37
CA PRO A 73 -11.46 -2.87 -2.30
C PRO A 73 -11.38 -1.36 -2.07
N TYR A 74 -10.89 -0.94 -0.91
CA TYR A 74 -10.83 0.47 -0.49
C TYR A 74 -9.42 1.04 -0.46
N LEU A 75 -8.39 0.22 -0.72
CA LEU A 75 -7.00 0.64 -0.73
C LEU A 75 -6.63 1.23 -2.09
N LEU A 76 -5.92 2.35 -2.05
CA LEU A 76 -5.45 3.13 -3.19
C LEU A 76 -3.92 3.18 -3.30
N GLY A 77 -3.21 2.69 -2.29
CA GLY A 77 -1.75 2.64 -2.21
C GLY A 77 -1.15 3.70 -1.27
N GLY A 78 -0.03 3.33 -0.63
CA GLY A 78 0.67 4.19 0.32
C GLY A 78 0.01 4.29 1.70
N GLU A 79 -0.99 3.46 2.01
CA GLU A 79 -1.66 3.46 3.31
C GLU A 79 -0.81 2.81 4.41
N LEU A 80 -0.79 3.44 5.59
CA LEU A 80 -0.52 2.76 6.85
C LEU A 80 -1.86 2.32 7.45
N LEU A 81 -2.11 1.00 7.47
CA LEU A 81 -3.28 0.44 8.15
C LEU A 81 -2.98 0.24 9.64
N LEU A 82 -3.90 0.68 10.49
CA LEU A 82 -3.85 0.45 11.94
C LEU A 82 -4.99 -0.47 12.33
N SER A 83 -4.68 -1.54 13.06
CA SER A 83 -5.67 -2.47 13.58
C SER A 83 -5.48 -2.74 15.08
N ALA A 84 -6.57 -2.87 15.81
CA ALA A 84 -6.60 -3.40 17.17
C ALA A 84 -6.51 -4.95 17.20
N GLY A 85 -6.65 -5.58 16.04
CA GLY A 85 -6.46 -7.02 15.87
C GLY A 85 -7.68 -7.87 16.21
N LEU A 86 -8.91 -7.31 16.13
CA LEU A 86 -10.16 -8.00 16.50
C LEU A 86 -10.37 -9.33 15.78
N HIS A 87 -9.82 -9.45 14.57
CA HIS A 87 -9.96 -10.65 13.74
C HIS A 87 -8.68 -11.50 13.69
N LEU A 88 -7.64 -11.21 14.48
CA LEU A 88 -6.48 -12.12 14.56
C LEU A 88 -6.88 -13.33 15.42
N PRO A 89 -6.99 -14.53 14.84
CA PRO A 89 -7.37 -15.71 15.62
C PRO A 89 -6.24 -16.07 16.60
N GLU A 90 -6.59 -16.45 17.83
CA GLU A 90 -5.60 -16.88 18.83
C GLU A 90 -4.95 -18.24 18.53
N ALA A 91 -5.43 -18.98 17.52
CA ALA A 91 -5.14 -20.41 17.34
C ALA A 91 -4.12 -20.76 16.23
N ALA A 92 -3.48 -21.91 16.40
CA ALA A 92 -2.69 -22.58 15.36
C ALA A 92 -3.54 -22.87 14.12
N GLY A 93 -3.07 -22.47 12.94
CA GLY A 93 -3.78 -22.62 11.66
C GLY A 93 -4.26 -21.32 11.02
N ALA A 94 -4.08 -20.18 11.69
CA ALA A 94 -4.43 -18.86 11.15
C ALA A 94 -3.49 -18.36 10.03
N GLY A 95 -2.34 -19.02 9.82
CA GLY A 95 -1.28 -18.57 8.90
C GLY A 95 -1.79 -18.22 7.51
N ALA A 96 -2.49 -19.16 6.84
CA ALA A 96 -2.99 -18.92 5.49
C ALA A 96 -3.99 -17.73 5.41
N ARG A 97 -4.78 -17.50 6.45
CA ARG A 97 -5.72 -16.36 6.52
C ARG A 97 -4.97 -15.04 6.68
N LEU A 98 -3.98 -15.01 7.57
CA LEU A 98 -3.14 -13.84 7.80
C LEU A 98 -2.28 -13.53 6.57
N ASP A 99 -1.73 -14.54 5.92
CA ASP A 99 -0.97 -14.41 4.67
C ASP A 99 -1.86 -13.83 3.56
N ALA A 100 -3.11 -14.29 3.42
CA ALA A 100 -4.05 -13.73 2.46
C ALA A 100 -4.46 -12.28 2.81
N TYR A 101 -4.61 -11.96 4.11
CA TYR A 101 -4.90 -10.61 4.57
C TYR A 101 -3.74 -9.65 4.27
N VAL A 102 -2.53 -9.98 4.69
CA VAL A 102 -1.32 -9.18 4.43
C VAL A 102 -1.01 -9.12 2.94
N GLY A 103 -1.16 -10.23 2.23
CA GLY A 103 -0.96 -10.32 0.78
C GLY A 103 -1.86 -9.36 0.01
N ARG A 104 -3.12 -9.20 0.43
CA ARG A 104 -4.05 -8.20 -0.15
C ARG A 104 -3.57 -6.76 0.10
N ILE A 105 -3.12 -6.45 1.31
CA ILE A 105 -2.58 -5.12 1.64
C ILE A 105 -1.35 -4.82 0.78
N VAL A 106 -0.44 -5.79 0.65
CA VAL A 106 0.75 -5.67 -0.21
C VAL A 106 0.37 -5.50 -1.67
N ALA A 107 -0.60 -6.27 -2.18
CA ALA A 107 -1.07 -6.17 -3.56
C ALA A 107 -1.67 -4.80 -3.88
N ALA A 108 -2.31 -4.14 -2.91
CA ALA A 108 -2.81 -2.79 -3.06
C ALA A 108 -1.72 -1.70 -2.90
N GLY A 109 -0.48 -2.06 -2.56
CA GLY A 109 0.61 -1.11 -2.35
C GLY A 109 0.58 -0.43 -0.98
N GLY A 110 0.01 -1.08 0.04
CA GLY A 110 0.04 -0.59 1.42
C GLY A 110 1.48 -0.37 1.90
N ALA A 111 1.72 0.76 2.57
CA ALA A 111 3.03 1.15 3.07
C ALA A 111 3.43 0.36 4.31
N ALA A 112 2.49 0.12 5.23
CA ALA A 112 2.71 -0.62 6.47
C ALA A 112 1.40 -1.08 7.13
N LEU A 113 1.53 -2.04 8.06
CA LEU A 113 0.46 -2.48 8.97
C LEU A 113 0.96 -2.27 10.41
N GLY A 114 0.16 -1.58 11.23
CA GLY A 114 0.44 -1.30 12.63
C GLY A 114 -0.63 -1.85 13.56
N PHE A 115 -0.21 -2.19 14.78
CA PHE A 115 -1.09 -2.74 15.81
C PHE A 115 -1.13 -1.84 17.04
N GLY A 116 -2.34 -1.52 17.50
CA GLY A 116 -2.53 -0.91 18.81
C GLY A 116 -2.28 -1.95 19.91
N VAL A 117 -1.24 -1.76 20.72
CA VAL A 117 -0.91 -2.63 21.85
C VAL A 117 -1.18 -1.89 23.16
N ALA A 118 -1.86 -2.54 24.09
CA ALA A 118 -2.22 -2.00 25.41
C ALA A 118 -1.32 -2.55 26.52
#